data_AF-A0A959BI28-F1
#
_entry.id   AF-A0A959BI28-F1
#
_cell.length_a   1.000
_cell.length_b   1.000
_cell.length_c   1.000
_cell.angle_alpha   90.00
_cell.angle_beta   90.00
_cell.angle_gamma   90.00
#
_symmetry.space_group_name_H-M   'P 1'
#
loop_
_entity.id
_entity.type
_entity.pdbx_description
1 polymer ?
#
loop_
_entity_poly.entity_id
_entity_poly.type
_entity_poly.pdbx_seq_one_letter_code
_entity_poly.pdbx_strand_id
1 'polypeptide(L)'
;MMKVLTVKEAVERVNRGGNLEGVVLDESTTQQVNIRDAMVLSRGGIVIPEQNIYYKDEEIEYDEDIDELVITSGVVDLSWEEKARKAKEYNKNRKEKKEVIIDLSTQQPEIDDWIAKNRKKLETVLRPIVVNLFNAEKIIKE
;
A
#
# COMPACT_ATOMS: atom_id res chain seq x y z
N MET A 1 -41.41 3.37 17.16
CA MET A 1 -41.91 3.08 15.79
C MET A 1 -40.66 2.88 14.94
N MET A 2 -40.46 1.70 14.36
CA MET A 2 -39.25 1.44 13.56
C MET A 2 -39.37 2.14 12.20
N LYS A 3 -38.31 2.83 11.77
CA LYS A 3 -38.29 3.52 10.49
C LYS A 3 -37.75 2.58 9.42
N VAL A 4 -38.51 2.32 8.37
CA VAL A 4 -38.05 1.52 7.23
C VAL A 4 -37.29 2.41 6.26
N LEU A 5 -36.08 2.00 5.88
CA LEU A 5 -35.24 2.69 4.89
C LEU A 5 -34.74 1.70 3.85
N THR A 6 -34.53 2.17 2.62
CA THR A 6 -33.75 1.42 1.63
C THR A 6 -32.28 1.35 2.03
N VAL A 7 -31.54 0.37 1.51
CA VAL A 7 -30.08 0.29 1.68
C VAL A 7 -29.38 1.61 1.34
N LYS A 8 -29.74 2.23 0.22
CA LYS A 8 -29.16 3.51 -0.22
C LYS A 8 -29.38 4.64 0.79
N GLU A 9 -30.61 4.79 1.30
CA GLU A 9 -30.93 5.83 2.28
C GLU A 9 -30.23 5.61 3.62
N ALA A 10 -30.08 4.35 4.04
CA ALA A 10 -29.35 4.00 5.24
C ALA A 10 -27.85 4.28 5.11
N VAL A 11 -27.24 3.93 3.96
CA VAL A 11 -25.84 4.26 3.64
C VAL A 11 -25.62 5.78 3.64
N GLU A 12 -26.49 6.55 2.97
CA GLU A 12 -26.41 8.01 2.96
C GLU A 12 -26.48 8.60 4.37
N ARG A 13 -27.34 8.05 5.24
CA ARG A 13 -27.48 8.50 6.63
C ARG A 13 -26.20 8.26 7.43
N VAL A 14 -25.58 7.09 7.30
CA VAL A 14 -24.31 6.78 7.97
C VAL A 14 -23.18 7.68 7.45
N ASN A 15 -23.10 7.90 6.14
CA ASN A 15 -22.09 8.76 5.54
C ASN A 15 -22.21 10.23 5.99
N ARG A 16 -23.42 10.69 6.37
CA ARG A 16 -23.64 12.02 6.98
C ARG A 16 -23.40 12.06 8.49
N GLY A 17 -22.86 10.99 9.08
CA GLY A 17 -22.57 10.88 10.51
C GLY A 17 -23.78 10.50 11.38
N GLY A 18 -24.89 10.06 10.79
CA GLY A 18 -26.06 9.59 11.51
C GLY A 18 -25.94 8.12 11.95
N ASN A 19 -26.67 7.73 12.99
CA ASN A 19 -26.80 6.33 13.41
C ASN A 19 -28.02 5.64 12.73
N LEU A 20 -28.06 4.30 12.75
CA LEU A 20 -29.18 3.50 12.23
C LEU A 20 -30.02 2.85 13.35
N GLU A 21 -29.97 3.40 14.57
CA GLU A 21 -30.74 2.87 15.68
C GLU A 21 -32.26 2.98 15.40
N GLY A 22 -32.99 1.88 15.62
CA GLY A 22 -34.43 1.79 15.34
C GLY A 22 -34.80 1.83 13.85
N VAL A 23 -33.83 1.63 12.95
CA VAL A 23 -34.05 1.49 11.50
C VAL A 23 -34.15 0.02 11.14
N VAL A 24 -35.09 -0.30 10.25
CA VAL A 24 -35.18 -1.60 9.56
C VAL A 24 -34.94 -1.35 8.08
N LEU A 25 -34.18 -2.22 7.43
CA LEU A 25 -33.97 -2.11 5.99
C LEU A 25 -35.12 -2.74 5.22
N ASP A 26 -35.50 -2.12 4.11
CA ASP A 26 -36.47 -2.69 3.17
C ASP A 26 -35.92 -3.98 2.55
N GLU A 27 -36.65 -5.09 2.75
CA GLU A 27 -36.30 -6.44 2.30
C GLU A 27 -35.93 -6.47 0.81
N SER A 28 -36.63 -5.70 -0.03
CA SER A 28 -36.38 -5.66 -1.48
C SER A 28 -34.97 -5.21 -1.84
N THR A 29 -34.41 -4.30 -1.05
CA THR A 29 -33.06 -3.73 -1.26
C THR A 29 -31.97 -4.50 -0.52
N THR A 30 -32.33 -5.38 0.40
CA THR A 30 -31.37 -6.16 1.21
C THR A 30 -30.92 -7.47 0.57
N GLN A 31 -31.55 -7.90 -0.54
CA GLN A 31 -31.23 -9.16 -1.21
C GLN A 31 -29.91 -9.13 -1.97
N GLN A 32 -29.51 -7.95 -2.47
CA GLN A 32 -28.26 -7.74 -3.18
C GLN A 32 -27.66 -6.41 -2.75
N VAL A 33 -26.68 -6.47 -1.87
CA VAL A 33 -25.97 -5.29 -1.33
C VAL A 33 -24.52 -5.36 -1.75
N ASN A 34 -23.98 -4.26 -2.28
CA ASN A 34 -22.55 -4.17 -2.57
C ASN A 34 -21.75 -4.28 -1.26
N ILE A 35 -20.61 -4.97 -1.28
CA ILE A 35 -19.71 -5.08 -0.13
C ILE A 35 -19.35 -3.74 0.53
N ARG A 36 -19.11 -2.67 -0.24
CA ARG A 36 -18.81 -1.32 0.27
C ARG A 36 -19.98 -0.77 1.08
N ASP A 37 -21.19 -0.88 0.56
CA ASP A 37 -22.41 -0.45 1.25
C ASP A 37 -22.65 -1.29 2.52
N ALA A 38 -22.43 -2.60 2.45
CA ALA A 38 -22.53 -3.48 3.61
C ALA A 38 -21.51 -3.10 4.71
N MET A 39 -20.29 -2.71 4.34
CA MET A 39 -19.29 -2.20 5.28
C MET A 39 -19.73 -0.87 5.93
N VAL A 40 -20.32 0.05 5.15
CA VAL A 40 -20.86 1.30 5.68
C VAL A 40 -22.01 1.04 6.65
N LEU A 41 -22.96 0.17 6.29
CA LEU A 41 -24.08 -0.21 7.14
C LEU A 41 -23.62 -0.86 8.45
N SER A 42 -22.57 -1.69 8.40
CA SER A 42 -21.96 -2.32 9.57
C SER A 42 -21.44 -1.28 10.56
N ARG A 43 -20.80 -0.20 10.08
CA ARG A 43 -20.40 0.94 10.93
C ARG A 43 -21.59 1.66 11.57
N GLY A 44 -22.74 1.66 10.89
CA GLY A 44 -24.00 2.19 11.40
C GLY A 44 -24.76 1.24 12.35
N GLY A 45 -24.28 0.01 12.55
CA GLY A 45 -24.88 -0.99 13.43
C GLY A 45 -25.81 -2.00 12.74
N ILE A 46 -25.89 -2.01 11.40
CA ILE A 46 -26.69 -2.99 10.65
C ILE A 46 -25.75 -3.95 9.90
N VAL A 47 -25.89 -5.25 10.18
CA VAL A 47 -25.11 -6.31 9.53
C VAL A 47 -25.92 -6.94 8.41
N ILE A 48 -25.36 -6.98 7.20
CA ILE A 48 -25.95 -7.68 6.06
C ILE A 48 -25.46 -9.13 6.04
N PRO A 49 -26.35 -10.14 5.88
CA PRO A 49 -25.93 -11.53 5.72
C PRO A 49 -25.01 -11.72 4.51
N GLU A 50 -23.96 -12.54 4.65
CA GLU A 50 -22.95 -12.75 3.61
C GLU A 50 -23.57 -13.19 2.26
N GLN A 51 -24.60 -14.04 2.30
CA GLN A 51 -25.31 -14.53 1.11
C GLN A 51 -26.02 -13.43 0.30
N ASN A 52 -26.22 -12.26 0.89
CA ASN A 52 -26.84 -11.09 0.24
C ASN A 52 -25.80 -10.07 -0.23
N ILE A 53 -24.51 -10.31 0.03
CA ILE A 53 -23.42 -9.43 -0.37
C ILE A 53 -22.87 -9.88 -1.71
N TYR A 54 -22.75 -8.94 -2.65
CA TYR A 54 -22.06 -9.17 -3.92
C TYR A 54 -20.82 -8.27 -4.05
N TYR A 55 -19.90 -8.72 -4.91
CA TYR A 55 -18.68 -7.99 -5.28
C TYR A 55 -18.80 -7.55 -6.74
N LYS A 56 -18.43 -6.30 -7.01
CA LYS A 56 -18.32 -5.76 -8.37
C LYS A 56 -16.87 -5.40 -8.63
N ASP A 57 -16.26 -6.07 -9.59
CA ASP A 57 -14.86 -5.85 -9.96
C ASP A 57 -14.61 -4.41 -10.41
N GLU A 58 -15.61 -3.77 -11.03
CA GLU A 58 -15.59 -2.36 -11.45
C GLU A 58 -15.46 -1.36 -10.27
N GLU A 59 -15.78 -1.81 -9.05
CA GLU A 59 -15.64 -1.01 -7.83
C GLU A 59 -14.34 -1.32 -7.08
N ILE A 60 -13.47 -2.18 -7.60
CA ILE A 60 -12.11 -2.33 -7.11
C ILE A 60 -11.31 -1.16 -7.68
N GLU A 61 -10.84 -0.29 -6.80
CA GLU A 61 -10.05 0.87 -7.21
C GLU A 61 -8.65 0.40 -7.64
N TYR A 62 -8.21 0.89 -8.79
CA TYR A 62 -6.88 0.59 -9.32
C TYR A 62 -5.82 1.15 -8.38
N ASP A 63 -4.92 0.29 -7.91
CA ASP A 63 -3.79 0.64 -7.07
C ASP A 63 -2.52 0.38 -7.88
N GLU A 64 -1.93 1.45 -8.43
CA GLU A 64 -0.72 1.39 -9.26
C GLU A 64 0.41 0.60 -8.59
N ASP A 65 0.54 0.66 -7.26
CA ASP A 65 1.61 -0.03 -6.53
C ASP A 65 1.37 -1.55 -6.41
N ILE A 66 0.10 -1.99 -6.40
CA ILE A 66 -0.30 -3.39 -6.25
C ILE A 66 -0.54 -4.05 -7.62
N ASP A 67 -1.19 -3.35 -8.54
CA ASP A 67 -1.62 -3.90 -9.83
C ASP A 67 -0.46 -4.00 -10.83
N GLU A 68 0.55 -3.13 -10.74
CA GLU A 68 1.79 -3.25 -11.53
C GLU A 68 2.76 -4.30 -10.96
N LEU A 69 2.43 -4.91 -9.82
CA LEU A 69 3.31 -5.80 -9.10
C LEU A 69 3.41 -7.15 -9.82
N VAL A 70 4.41 -7.27 -10.69
CA VAL A 70 4.74 -8.54 -11.35
C VAL A 70 5.30 -9.51 -10.32
N ILE A 71 4.45 -10.40 -9.81
CA ILE A 71 4.89 -11.52 -8.99
C ILE A 71 5.68 -12.48 -9.87
N THR A 72 7.01 -12.41 -9.80
CA THR A 72 7.88 -13.38 -10.48
C THR A 72 7.57 -14.79 -9.96
N SER A 73 7.22 -15.70 -10.87
CA SER A 73 6.79 -17.09 -10.60
C SER A 73 7.70 -17.86 -9.61
N GLY A 74 8.99 -17.54 -9.59
CA GLY A 74 9.97 -18.16 -8.70
C GLY A 74 9.75 -17.96 -7.19
N VAL A 75 8.81 -17.10 -6.75
CA VAL A 75 8.38 -17.01 -5.33
C VAL A 75 7.13 -17.85 -5.07
N VAL A 76 6.24 -17.97 -6.06
CA VAL A 76 4.97 -18.71 -5.93
C VAL A 76 5.26 -20.20 -5.76
N ASP A 77 6.19 -20.72 -6.55
CA ASP A 77 6.58 -22.15 -6.60
C ASP A 77 7.38 -22.65 -5.39
N LEU A 78 7.76 -21.77 -4.47
CA LEU A 78 8.52 -22.15 -3.27
C LEU A 78 7.61 -22.78 -2.22
N SER A 79 8.12 -23.81 -1.56
CA SER A 79 7.51 -24.36 -0.35
C SER A 79 7.48 -23.33 0.78
N TRP A 80 6.60 -23.54 1.76
CA TRP A 80 6.49 -22.68 2.95
C TRP A 80 7.81 -22.58 3.73
N GLU A 81 8.59 -23.66 3.78
CA GLU A 81 9.89 -23.70 4.46
C GLU A 81 10.94 -22.86 3.72
N GLU A 82 10.96 -22.91 2.39
CA GLU A 82 11.86 -22.09 1.57
C GLU A 82 11.49 -20.60 1.64
N LYS A 83 10.19 -20.29 1.62
CA LYS A 83 9.67 -18.93 1.85
C LYS A 83 10.12 -18.40 3.22
N ALA A 84 9.99 -19.21 4.28
CA ALA A 84 10.41 -18.84 5.62
C ALA A 84 11.94 -18.63 5.72
N ARG A 85 12.74 -19.45 5.04
CA ARG A 85 14.21 -19.28 4.98
C ARG A 85 14.59 -17.98 4.27
N LYS A 86 14.02 -17.70 3.10
CA LYS A 86 14.28 -16.45 2.35
C LYS A 86 13.87 -15.21 3.15
N ALA A 87 12.74 -15.26 3.86
CA ALA A 87 12.30 -14.16 4.73
C ALA A 87 13.27 -13.91 5.89
N LYS A 88 13.82 -14.97 6.51
CA LYS A 88 14.85 -14.84 7.55
C LYS A 88 16.15 -14.23 7.02
N GLU A 89 16.61 -14.64 5.83
CA GLU A 89 17.79 -14.08 5.17
C GLU A 89 17.59 -12.60 4.81
N TYR A 90 16.43 -12.25 4.26
CA TYR A 90 16.08 -10.87 3.96
C TYR A 90 16.09 -9.98 5.22
N ASN A 91 15.48 -10.45 6.31
CA ASN A 91 15.44 -9.73 7.59
C ASN A 91 16.83 -9.61 8.25
N LYS A 92 17.69 -10.63 8.12
CA LYS A 92 19.08 -10.57 8.61
C LYS A 92 19.88 -9.52 7.85
N ASN A 93 19.78 -9.51 6.53
CA ASN A 93 20.48 -8.53 5.68
C ASN A 93 19.97 -7.10 5.84
N ARG A 94 18.71 -6.91 6.27
CA ARG A 94 18.14 -5.58 6.50
C ARG A 94 18.63 -4.93 7.80
N LYS A 95 18.91 -5.71 8.85
CA LYS A 95 19.46 -5.21 10.13
C LYS A 95 20.90 -4.69 10.03
N GLU A 96 21.63 -5.06 8.98
CA GLU A 96 23.06 -4.72 8.83
C GLU A 96 23.34 -3.66 7.74
N LYS A 97 22.34 -3.23 6.97
CA LYS A 97 22.51 -2.11 6.03
C LYS A 97 22.55 -0.80 6.80
N LYS A 98 23.71 -0.46 7.35
CA LYS A 98 24.03 0.90 7.75
C LYS A 98 23.99 1.77 6.50
N GLU A 99 23.03 2.67 6.41
CA GLU A 99 23.03 3.69 5.37
C GLU A 99 24.29 4.56 5.54
N VAL A 100 25.15 4.54 4.53
CA VAL A 100 26.31 5.44 4.48
C VAL A 100 25.84 6.74 3.87
N ILE A 101 25.76 7.79 4.68
CA ILE A 101 25.39 9.14 4.24
C ILE A 101 26.66 9.80 3.69
N ILE A 102 26.62 10.22 2.42
CA ILE A 102 27.66 11.05 1.80
C ILE A 102 27.12 12.48 1.75
N ASP A 103 27.72 13.38 2.53
CA ASP A 103 27.44 14.81 2.45
C ASP A 103 28.40 15.48 1.47
N LEU A 104 27.85 16.29 0.58
CA LEU A 104 28.58 17.03 -0.45
C LEU A 104 28.51 18.52 -0.10
N SER A 105 29.66 19.17 -0.08
CA SER A 105 29.78 20.62 0.07
C SER A 105 30.83 21.14 -0.89
N THR A 106 30.67 22.37 -1.32
CA THR A 106 31.57 23.05 -2.26
C THR A 106 31.97 24.42 -1.72
N GLN A 107 32.89 25.10 -2.39
CA GLN A 107 33.27 26.47 -2.02
C GLN A 107 32.32 27.53 -2.62
N GLN A 108 31.24 27.11 -3.27
CA GLN A 108 30.32 27.98 -4.01
C GLN A 108 28.90 27.84 -3.44
N PRO A 109 28.37 28.88 -2.76
CA PRO A 109 27.06 28.81 -2.12
C PRO A 109 25.91 28.46 -3.09
N GLU A 110 25.99 28.92 -4.34
CA GLU A 110 24.97 28.62 -5.36
C GLU A 110 24.92 27.12 -5.73
N ILE A 111 26.07 26.46 -5.71
CA ILE A 111 26.16 25.01 -5.98
C ILE A 111 25.65 24.22 -4.78
N ASP A 112 25.95 24.66 -3.56
CA ASP A 112 25.47 24.01 -2.33
C ASP A 112 23.93 24.09 -2.23
N ASP A 113 23.35 25.23 -2.57
CA ASP A 113 21.89 25.40 -2.67
C ASP A 113 21.28 24.48 -3.74
N TRP A 114 21.97 24.31 -4.87
CA TRP A 114 21.53 23.40 -5.93
C TRP A 114 21.62 21.94 -5.49
N ILE A 115 22.68 21.54 -4.79
CA ILE A 115 22.86 20.20 -4.22
C ILE A 115 21.73 19.89 -3.24
N ALA A 116 21.41 20.82 -2.34
CA ALA A 116 20.33 20.66 -1.36
C ALA A 116 18.98 20.42 -2.04
N LYS A 117 18.67 21.17 -3.11
CA LYS A 117 17.42 21.04 -3.87
C LYS A 117 17.35 19.78 -4.73
N ASN A 118 18.48 19.24 -5.17
CA ASN A 118 18.55 18.13 -6.12
C ASN A 118 19.07 16.81 -5.52
N ARG A 119 19.09 16.67 -4.19
CA ARG A 119 19.66 15.52 -3.47
C ARG A 119 19.26 14.16 -4.03
N LYS A 120 17.96 13.94 -4.30
CA LYS A 120 17.46 12.67 -4.86
C LYS A 120 18.02 12.36 -6.26
N LYS A 121 18.10 13.36 -7.13
CA LYS A 121 18.66 13.20 -8.49
C LYS A 121 20.16 12.91 -8.42
N LEU A 122 20.86 13.61 -7.53
CA LEU A 122 22.29 13.39 -7.28
C LEU A 122 22.56 11.98 -6.74
N GLU A 123 21.72 11.48 -5.83
CA GLU A 123 21.85 10.12 -5.32
C GLU A 123 21.77 9.07 -6.43
N THR A 124 20.81 9.22 -7.35
CA THR A 124 20.67 8.33 -8.51
C THR A 124 21.91 8.33 -9.40
N VAL A 125 22.54 9.49 -9.61
CA VAL A 125 23.72 9.64 -10.47
C VAL A 125 25.00 9.18 -9.77
N LEU A 126 25.16 9.48 -8.48
CA LEU A 126 26.39 9.19 -7.73
C LEU A 126 26.49 7.73 -7.32
N ARG A 127 25.36 7.06 -7.06
CA ARG A 127 25.34 5.64 -6.65
C ARG A 127 26.14 4.73 -7.59
N PRO A 128 25.92 4.70 -8.92
CA PRO A 128 26.72 3.86 -9.82
C PRO A 128 28.21 4.29 -9.86
N ILE A 129 28.51 5.59 -9.72
CA ILE A 129 29.89 6.10 -9.72
C ILE A 129 30.65 5.57 -8.50
N VAL A 130 30.06 5.65 -7.30
CA VAL A 130 30.67 5.15 -6.06
C VAL A 130 30.94 3.65 -6.14
N VAL A 131 30.00 2.87 -6.69
CA VAL A 131 30.18 1.43 -6.91
C VAL A 131 31.34 1.15 -7.87
N ASN A 132 31.43 1.90 -8.96
CA ASN A 132 32.51 1.74 -9.93
C ASN A 132 33.88 2.13 -9.34
N LEU A 133 33.96 3.19 -8.54
CA LEU A 133 35.18 3.58 -7.83
C LEU A 133 35.66 2.47 -6.88
N PHE A 134 34.74 1.88 -6.11
CA PHE A 134 35.04 0.75 -5.23
C PHE A 134 35.56 -0.47 -6.01
N ASN A 135 34.93 -0.80 -7.13
CA ASN A 135 35.37 -1.92 -7.98
C ASN A 135 36.74 -1.64 -8.59
N ALA A 136 36.99 -0.42 -9.06
CA ALA A 136 38.28 -0.02 -9.60
C ALA A 136 39.40 -0.09 -8.53
N GLU A 137 39.12 0.36 -7.30
CA GLU A 137 40.08 0.26 -6.19
C GLU A 137 40.45 -1.20 -5.88
N LYS A 138 39.48 -2.13 -5.93
CA LYS A 138 39.74 -3.56 -5.74
C LYS A 138 40.66 -4.13 -6.82
N ILE A 139 40.45 -3.75 -8.08
CA ILE A 139 41.27 -4.21 -9.21
C ILE A 139 42.72 -3.72 -9.08
N ILE A 140 42.94 -2.52 -8.53
CA ILE A 140 44.29 -1.94 -8.35
C ILE A 140 45.02 -2.57 -7.15
N LYS A 141 44.30 -3.18 -6.21
CA LYS A 141 44.86 -3.80 -4.99
C LYS A 141 45.20 -5.29 -5.16
N GLU A 142 44.93 -5.88 -6.32
CA GLU A 142 45.44 -7.20 -6.76
C GLU A 142 46.68 -7.03 -7.65
#